data_AF-A0A1V5YB31-F1
#
_entry.id   AF-A0A1V5YB31-F1
#
_cell.length_a   1.000
_cell.length_b   1.000
_cell.length_c   1.000
_cell.angle_alpha   90.00
_cell.angle_beta   90.00
_cell.angle_gamma   90.00
#
_symmetry.space_group_name_H-M   'P 1'
#
loop_
_entity.id
_entity.type
_entity.pdbx_description
1 polymer ?
#
loop_
_entity_poly.entity_id
_entity_poly.type
_entity_poly.pdbx_seq_one_letter_code
_entity_poly.pdbx_strand_id
1 'polypeptide(L)'
;MEDRMGLRELLEEDINARNYYNTLHPVVRHKVRQQADSIGSAGDLYAIANNEMTNALIDINEIYQDSDPYPFGSDVPQTKK
;
A
#
# COMPACT_ATOMS: atom_id res chain seq x y z
N MET A 1 -8.67 -30.79 3.68
CA MET A 1 -8.59 -29.52 2.93
C MET A 1 -8.94 -28.47 3.95
N GLU A 2 -8.01 -27.58 4.32
CA GLU A 2 -8.37 -26.44 5.17
C GLU A 2 -9.38 -25.60 4.38
N ASP A 3 -10.57 -25.40 4.94
CA ASP A 3 -11.54 -24.42 4.43
C ASP A 3 -10.89 -23.04 4.50
N ARG A 4 -10.20 -22.65 3.43
CA ARG A 4 -9.70 -21.30 3.29
C ARG A 4 -10.89 -20.42 2.94
N MET A 5 -11.45 -19.79 3.97
CA MET A 5 -12.41 -18.70 3.84
C MET A 5 -11.87 -17.71 2.80
N GLY A 6 -12.68 -17.30 1.82
CA GLY A 6 -12.28 -16.30 0.84
C GLY A 6 -12.61 -14.88 1.31
N LEU A 7 -12.05 -13.86 0.64
CA LEU A 7 -12.33 -12.45 0.95
C LEU A 7 -13.84 -12.18 1.10
N ARG A 8 -14.69 -12.77 0.25
CA ARG A 8 -16.14 -12.55 0.33
C ARG A 8 -16.72 -13.04 1.65
N GLU A 9 -16.43 -14.28 2.04
CA GLU A 9 -16.91 -14.84 3.31
C GLU A 9 -16.37 -14.05 4.50
N LEU A 10 -15.09 -13.65 4.45
CA LEU A 10 -14.49 -12.80 5.49
C LEU A 10 -15.26 -11.48 5.67
N LEU A 11 -15.64 -10.80 4.58
CA LEU A 11 -16.39 -9.54 4.67
C LEU A 11 -17.85 -9.72 5.08
N GLU A 12 -18.41 -10.93 4.94
CA GLU A 12 -19.75 -11.26 5.42
C GLU A 12 -19.75 -11.59 6.92
N GLU A 13 -18.73 -12.33 7.39
CA GLU A 13 -18.63 -12.80 8.77
C GLU A 13 -17.99 -11.78 9.73
N ASP A 14 -16.99 -11.02 9.27
CA ASP A 14 -16.27 -10.04 10.08
C ASP A 14 -16.63 -8.59 9.71
N ILE A 15 -17.44 -7.96 10.56
CA ILE A 15 -17.86 -6.56 10.44
C ILE A 15 -16.66 -5.60 10.44
N ASN A 16 -15.61 -5.88 11.21
CA ASN A 16 -14.43 -5.02 11.27
C ASN A 16 -13.63 -5.11 9.98
N ALA A 17 -13.42 -6.32 9.45
CA ALA A 17 -12.78 -6.52 8.16
C ALA A 17 -13.57 -5.82 7.05
N ARG A 18 -14.91 -5.92 7.06
CA ARG A 18 -15.79 -5.20 6.12
C ARG A 18 -15.65 -3.68 6.21
N ASN A 19 -15.67 -3.15 7.43
CA ASN A 19 -15.54 -1.72 7.66
C ASN A 19 -14.19 -1.21 7.19
N TYR A 20 -13.10 -1.91 7.52
CA TYR A 20 -11.75 -1.58 7.03
C TYR A 20 -11.67 -1.64 5.51
N TYR A 21 -12.15 -2.72 4.89
CA TYR A 21 -12.19 -2.84 3.43
C TYR A 21 -12.93 -1.66 2.77
N ASN A 22 -14.00 -1.18 3.41
CA ASN A 22 -14.77 -0.04 2.94
C ASN A 22 -14.11 1.32 3.13
N THR A 23 -13.07 1.44 3.98
CA THR A 23 -12.28 2.68 4.09
C THR A 23 -11.10 2.73 3.12
N LEU A 24 -10.74 1.61 2.48
CA LEU A 24 -9.64 1.56 1.52
C LEU A 24 -9.85 2.48 0.32
N HIS A 25 -8.78 3.15 -0.11
CA HIS A 25 -8.77 3.94 -1.34
C HIS A 25 -9.19 3.07 -2.54
N PRO A 26 -9.95 3.58 -3.53
CA PRO A 26 -10.47 2.77 -4.65
C PRO A 26 -9.40 1.96 -5.39
N VAL A 27 -8.20 2.51 -5.56
CA VAL A 27 -7.07 1.83 -6.20
C VAL A 27 -6.61 0.61 -5.38
N VAL A 28 -6.39 0.80 -4.08
CA VAL A 28 -5.98 -0.27 -3.15
C VAL A 28 -7.08 -1.33 -3.07
N ARG A 29 -8.34 -0.90 -2.98
CA ARG A 29 -9.50 -1.80 -2.96
C ARG A 29 -9.59 -2.67 -4.22
N HIS A 30 -9.29 -2.10 -5.38
CA HIS A 30 -9.24 -2.86 -6.63
C HIS A 30 -8.14 -3.93 -6.59
N LYS A 31 -6.95 -3.58 -6.11
CA LYS A 31 -5.82 -4.53 -5.96
C LYS A 31 -6.11 -5.64 -4.96
N VAL A 32 -6.73 -5.32 -3.83
CA VAL A 32 -7.20 -6.29 -2.84
C VAL A 32 -8.21 -7.27 -3.47
N ARG A 33 -9.12 -6.81 -4.34
CA ARG A 33 -10.05 -7.71 -5.07
C ARG A 33 -9.36 -8.66 -6.02
N GLN A 34 -8.26 -8.23 -6.66
CA GLN A 34 -7.48 -9.10 -7.55
C GLN A 34 -6.77 -10.22 -6.77
N GLN A 35 -6.56 -10.02 -5.46
CA GLN A 35 -5.92 -10.97 -4.55
C GLN A 35 -6.92 -11.62 -3.59
N ALA A 36 -8.21 -11.65 -3.95
CA ALA A 36 -9.29 -12.14 -3.09
C ALA A 36 -9.09 -13.61 -2.65
N ASP A 37 -8.56 -14.46 -3.53
CA ASP A 37 -8.33 -15.89 -3.27
C ASP A 37 -7.21 -16.14 -2.25
N SER A 38 -6.35 -15.14 -2.02
CA SER A 38 -5.26 -15.19 -1.03
C SER A 38 -5.63 -14.61 0.33
N ILE A 39 -6.84 -14.08 0.49
CA ILE A 39 -7.29 -13.46 1.74
C ILE A 39 -8.25 -14.39 2.45
N GLY A 40 -7.79 -15.02 3.53
CA GLY A 40 -8.64 -15.84 4.38
C GLY A 40 -8.77 -15.38 5.82
N SER A 41 -8.15 -14.27 6.15
CA SER A 41 -8.26 -13.64 7.46
C SER A 41 -8.20 -12.13 7.35
N ALA A 42 -8.66 -11.44 8.41
CA ALA A 42 -8.48 -10.00 8.52
C ALA A 42 -6.99 -9.59 8.48
N GLY A 43 -6.09 -10.44 9.00
CA GLY A 43 -4.64 -10.22 8.93
C GLY A 43 -4.13 -10.18 7.50
N ASP A 44 -4.56 -11.11 6.65
CA ASP A 44 -4.20 -11.14 5.23
C ASP A 44 -4.71 -9.90 4.51
N LEU A 45 -5.96 -9.50 4.79
CA LEU A 45 -6.56 -8.28 4.26
C LEU A 45 -5.72 -7.05 4.62
N TYR A 46 -5.34 -6.89 5.88
CA TYR A 46 -4.53 -5.77 6.34
C TYR A 46 -3.14 -5.76 5.70
N ALA A 47 -2.49 -6.93 5.63
CA ALA A 47 -1.16 -7.06 5.05
C ALA A 47 -1.15 -6.68 3.57
N ILE A 48 -2.09 -7.24 2.79
CA ILE A 48 -2.19 -6.95 1.36
C ILE A 48 -2.58 -5.48 1.13
N ALA A 49 -3.58 -4.97 1.83
CA ALA A 49 -4.00 -3.58 1.68
C ALA A 49 -2.88 -2.58 2.01
N ASN A 50 -2.09 -2.82 3.06
CA ASN A 50 -0.97 -1.96 3.43
C ASN A 50 0.17 -2.03 2.39
N ASN A 51 0.47 -3.22 1.86
CA ASN A 51 1.47 -3.37 0.80
C ASN A 51 1.04 -2.63 -0.48
N GLU A 52 -0.20 -2.84 -0.92
CA GLU A 52 -0.74 -2.19 -2.12
C GLU A 52 -0.87 -0.67 -1.95
N MET A 53 -1.19 -0.19 -0.74
CA MET A 53 -1.17 1.24 -0.46
C MET A 53 0.24 1.81 -0.51
N THR A 54 1.25 1.07 -0.02
CA THR A 54 2.65 1.48 -0.11
C THR A 54 3.10 1.54 -1.57
N ASN A 55 2.79 0.52 -2.37
CA ASN A 55 3.12 0.49 -3.80
C ASN A 55 2.42 1.61 -4.56
N ALA A 56 1.13 1.85 -4.31
CA ALA A 56 0.41 2.95 -4.94
C ALA A 56 1.01 4.32 -4.56
N LEU A 57 1.49 4.49 -3.33
CA LEU A 57 2.19 5.71 -2.92
C LEU A 57 3.57 5.82 -3.58
N ILE A 58 4.31 4.72 -3.76
CA ILE A 58 5.59 4.71 -4.49
C ILE A 58 5.38 5.10 -5.97
N ASP A 59 4.38 4.51 -6.62
CA ASP A 59 4.01 4.84 -8.01
C ASP A 59 3.62 6.32 -8.14
N ILE A 60 2.92 6.86 -7.15
CA ILE A 60 2.62 8.30 -7.07
C ILE A 60 3.87 9.12 -6.73
N ASN A 61 4.86 8.56 -6.03
CA ASN A 61 6.09 9.26 -5.67
C ASN A 61 7.17 9.21 -6.76
N GLU A 62 6.91 8.59 -7.92
CA GLU A 62 7.76 8.73 -9.12
C GLU A 62 7.80 10.16 -9.67
N ILE A 63 6.94 11.08 -9.21
CA ILE A 63 7.03 12.54 -9.46
C ILE A 63 7.93 13.30 -8.47
N TYR A 64 8.38 12.66 -7.38
CA TYR A 64 9.43 13.16 -6.48
C TYR A 64 10.63 12.21 -6.43
N GLN A 65 10.90 11.47 -7.51
CA GLN A 65 12.29 11.17 -7.78
C GLN A 65 12.94 12.50 -8.16
N ASP A 66 13.83 13.01 -7.30
CA ASP A 66 14.67 14.18 -7.52
C ASP A 66 15.46 14.04 -8.84
N SER A 67 14.78 14.24 -9.96
CA SER A 67 15.34 14.36 -11.29
C SER A 67 15.83 15.78 -11.56
N ASP A 68 16.21 16.51 -10.51
CA ASP A 68 17.04 17.71 -10.62
C ASP A 68 17.82 17.94 -9.31
N PRO A 69 19.17 17.81 -9.30
CA PRO A 69 19.97 18.32 -8.20
C PRO A 69 19.83 19.85 -8.16
N TYR A 70 19.09 20.37 -7.19
CA TYR A 70 18.88 21.80 -6.98
C TYR A 70 19.83 22.33 -5.88
N PRO A 71 20.58 23.45 -6.07
CA PRO A 71 21.14 23.96 -7.31
C PRO A 71 22.66 24.35 -7.19
N PHE A 72 23.32 24.57 -8.35
CA PHE A 72 24.55 25.33 -8.66
C PHE A 72 25.79 25.29 -7.74
N GLY A 73 26.97 25.12 -8.35
CA GLY A 73 28.21 25.82 -7.99
C GLY A 73 28.62 25.83 -6.51
N SER A 74 29.68 25.09 -6.20
CA SER A 74 30.43 25.18 -4.95
C SER A 74 30.64 26.62 -4.42
N ASP A 75 29.77 27.09 -3.53
CA ASP A 75 29.96 28.32 -2.75
C ASP A 75 29.93 28.06 -1.23
N VAL A 76 30.09 26.80 -0.81
CA VAL A 76 30.49 26.51 0.57
C VAL A 76 32.01 26.71 0.66
N PRO A 77 32.52 27.69 1.43
CA PRO A 77 33.94 27.76 1.70
C PRO A 77 34.32 26.46 2.41
N GLN A 78 35.14 25.64 1.78
CA GLN A 78 35.78 24.53 2.47
C GLN A 78 36.70 25.14 3.53
N THR A 79 36.21 25.23 4.77
CA THR A 79 37.08 25.47 5.92
C THR A 79 38.02 24.28 6.04
N LYS A 80 39.22 24.43 5.48
CA LYS A 80 40.35 23.53 5.75
C LYS A 80 40.84 23.82 7.16
N LYS A 81 40.80 22.76 7.99
CA LYS A 81 41.55 22.49 9.24
C LYS A 81 41.69 23.62 10.25
#